data_AF-A0A1V4QMB6-F1
#
_entry.id   AF-A0A1V4QMB6-F1
#
_cell.length_a   1.000
_cell.length_b   1.000
_cell.length_c   1.000
_cell.angle_alpha   90.00
_cell.angle_beta   90.00
_cell.angle_gamma   90.00
#
_symmetry.space_group_name_H-M   'P 1'
#
loop_
_entity.id
_entity.type
_entity.pdbx_description
1 polymer ?
#
loop_
_entity_poly.entity_id
_entity_poly.type
_entity_poly.pdbx_seq_one_letter_code
_entity_poly.pdbx_strand_id
1 'polypeptide(L)'
;MQSKLMRSLLFLIIILVWGVDSGWPQAQAPVQPVNFKELLPFVKIELPGWELVKEPEGMTMKHPGMMMSQAGAEYKSGEKSLEINVVDSSMTPMAGANFGLMKGLEVESTDGTTKNIEVQGFQAIEQYQQNDQEAHLTIMVGNRFIVNLKGEELENTQVLKDAAAKMDLNKLASLASAQ
;
A
#
# COMPACT_ATOMS: atom_id res chain seq x y z
N MET A 1 6.61 68.04 7.32
CA MET A 1 5.93 66.89 7.95
C MET A 1 5.25 66.10 6.82
N GLN A 2 5.99 65.38 5.97
CA GLN A 2 6.61 64.05 6.13
C GLN A 2 5.57 62.92 6.36
N SER A 3 5.54 61.98 5.39
CA SER A 3 5.27 60.53 5.56
C SER A 3 3.80 60.10 5.80
N LYS A 4 3.21 59.03 5.24
CA LYS A 4 3.67 57.90 4.41
C LYS A 4 2.40 57.15 3.90
N LEU A 5 2.47 56.70 2.65
CA LEU A 5 1.96 55.45 2.06
C LEU A 5 0.59 54.90 2.54
N MET A 6 -0.35 54.58 1.66
CA MET A 6 -0.12 53.65 0.56
C MET A 6 -1.16 53.83 -0.56
N ARG A 7 -0.66 53.86 -1.79
CA ARG A 7 -1.33 54.10 -3.07
C ARG A 7 -2.12 52.84 -3.47
N SER A 8 -3.41 52.94 -3.73
CA SER A 8 -4.03 53.22 -5.05
C SER A 8 -3.86 52.11 -6.09
N LEU A 9 -5.02 51.53 -6.41
CA LEU A 9 -5.54 51.13 -7.73
C LEU A 9 -5.19 49.77 -8.37
N LEU A 10 -6.28 49.06 -8.67
CA LEU A 10 -6.45 48.04 -9.71
C LEU A 10 -5.77 48.42 -11.05
N PHE A 11 -5.23 47.43 -11.77
CA PHE A 11 -5.49 47.21 -13.21
C PHE A 11 -5.14 45.75 -13.60
N LEU A 12 -5.87 45.22 -14.57
CA LEU A 12 -5.94 43.83 -15.03
C LEU A 12 -5.28 43.72 -16.44
N ILE A 13 -4.73 42.52 -16.77
CA ILE A 13 -4.46 41.90 -18.10
C ILE A 13 -2.96 41.74 -18.54
N ILE A 14 -2.50 40.47 -18.46
CA ILE A 14 -1.74 39.59 -19.39
C ILE A 14 -0.64 40.20 -20.29
N ILE A 15 0.62 39.70 -20.16
CA ILE A 15 1.50 39.24 -21.28
C ILE A 15 2.40 38.07 -20.81
N LEU A 16 2.56 37.11 -21.73
CA LEU A 16 3.30 35.85 -21.71
C LEU A 16 4.84 36.03 -21.93
N VAL A 17 5.60 35.02 -21.49
CA VAL A 17 6.96 34.57 -21.88
C VAL A 17 8.21 35.25 -21.28
N TRP A 18 8.87 34.56 -20.33
CA TRP A 18 10.19 33.90 -20.41
C TRP A 18 10.84 33.82 -19.01
N GLY A 19 10.91 32.61 -18.45
CA GLY A 19 11.91 32.24 -17.44
C GLY A 19 11.69 32.75 -16.01
N VAL A 20 10.57 32.38 -15.38
CA VAL A 20 10.53 32.29 -13.91
C VAL A 20 9.96 30.93 -13.55
N ASP A 21 10.85 30.09 -13.04
CA ASP A 21 10.64 28.78 -12.45
C ASP A 21 9.70 28.92 -11.25
N SER A 22 8.40 28.96 -11.54
CA SER A 22 7.37 28.96 -10.51
C SER A 22 7.21 27.51 -10.07
N GLY A 23 7.90 27.16 -8.98
CA GLY A 23 7.85 25.86 -8.31
C GLY A 23 6.48 25.52 -7.73
N TRP A 24 5.45 25.49 -8.58
CA TRP A 24 4.29 24.65 -8.37
C TRP A 24 4.81 23.20 -8.38
N PRO A 25 4.45 22.36 -7.40
CA PRO A 25 4.78 20.95 -7.46
C PRO A 25 4.27 20.44 -8.81
N GLN A 26 5.18 19.97 -9.68
CA GLN A 26 4.77 19.25 -10.86
C GLN A 26 3.89 18.11 -10.37
N ALA A 27 2.60 18.13 -10.74
CA ALA A 27 1.73 16.99 -10.51
C ALA A 27 2.43 15.79 -11.15
N GLN A 28 2.97 14.88 -10.31
CA GLN A 28 3.62 13.68 -10.81
C GLN A 28 2.62 12.97 -11.72
N ALA A 29 3.06 12.59 -12.92
CA ALA A 29 2.21 11.83 -13.82
C ALA A 29 1.69 10.59 -13.07
N PRO A 30 0.39 10.26 -13.18
CA PRO A 30 -0.18 9.17 -12.41
C PRO A 30 0.56 7.87 -12.78
N VAL A 31 1.10 7.19 -11.76
CA VAL A 31 1.78 5.91 -11.92
C VAL A 31 0.81 4.92 -12.55
N GLN A 32 1.19 4.34 -13.69
CA GLN A 32 0.37 3.32 -14.35
C GLN A 32 0.54 2.00 -13.59
N PRO A 33 -0.53 1.35 -13.13
CA PRO A 33 -0.39 0.09 -12.42
C PRO A 33 0.03 -1.04 -13.39
N VAL A 34 0.77 -2.02 -12.87
CA VAL A 34 1.07 -3.28 -13.58
C VAL A 34 -0.21 -4.03 -13.92
N ASN A 35 -0.17 -4.97 -14.88
CA ASN A 35 -1.33 -5.81 -15.11
C ASN A 35 -1.52 -6.83 -13.96
N PHE A 36 -2.76 -7.18 -13.61
CA PHE A 36 -3.04 -8.08 -12.48
C PHE A 36 -2.40 -9.46 -12.68
N LYS A 37 -2.19 -9.88 -13.93
CA LYS A 37 -1.48 -11.12 -14.27
C LYS A 37 -0.03 -11.13 -13.75
N GLU A 38 0.59 -9.96 -13.63
CA GLU A 38 1.91 -9.81 -13.03
C GLU A 38 1.86 -9.92 -11.50
N LEU A 39 0.69 -9.70 -10.89
CA LEU A 39 0.47 -9.78 -9.44
C LEU A 39 0.10 -11.19 -8.96
N LEU A 40 -0.56 -12.00 -9.81
CA LEU A 40 -1.00 -13.37 -9.47
C LEU A 40 0.10 -14.27 -8.85
N PRO A 41 1.36 -14.27 -9.34
CA PRO A 41 2.41 -15.10 -8.76
C PRO A 41 2.75 -14.76 -7.30
N PHE A 42 2.43 -13.56 -6.82
CA PHE A 42 2.75 -13.13 -5.47
C PHE A 42 1.68 -13.50 -4.45
N VAL A 43 0.45 -13.78 -4.88
CA VAL A 43 -0.63 -14.26 -4.00
C VAL A 43 -0.73 -15.78 -3.96
N LYS A 44 -0.17 -16.48 -4.96
CA LYS A 44 -0.08 -17.95 -4.99
C LYS A 44 1.19 -18.42 -4.29
N ILE A 45 1.08 -18.87 -3.05
CA ILE A 45 2.19 -19.35 -2.23
C ILE A 45 2.00 -20.82 -1.83
N GLU A 46 3.11 -21.48 -1.51
CA GLU A 46 3.09 -22.79 -0.85
C GLU A 46 3.28 -22.59 0.65
N LEU A 47 2.22 -22.81 1.42
CA LEU A 47 2.22 -22.67 2.88
C LEU A 47 1.85 -24.03 3.52
N PRO A 48 2.76 -24.69 4.25
CA PRO A 48 2.50 -26.01 4.83
C PRO A 48 1.25 -26.04 5.72
N GLY A 49 0.37 -27.01 5.47
CA GLY A 49 -0.89 -27.17 6.22
C GLY A 49 -2.03 -26.28 5.75
N TRP A 50 -1.80 -25.43 4.75
CA TRP A 50 -2.82 -24.55 4.17
C TRP A 50 -3.15 -24.96 2.74
N GLU A 51 -4.44 -24.99 2.43
CA GLU A 51 -4.95 -25.35 1.11
C GLU A 51 -5.52 -24.12 0.43
N LEU A 52 -5.14 -23.92 -0.83
CA LEU A 52 -5.74 -22.90 -1.68
C LEU A 52 -7.23 -23.23 -1.93
N VAL A 53 -8.12 -22.28 -1.66
CA VAL A 53 -9.58 -22.47 -1.78
C VAL A 53 -10.00 -22.56 -3.26
N LYS A 54 -9.45 -21.68 -4.10
CA LYS A 54 -9.70 -21.60 -5.55
C LYS A 54 -8.49 -20.98 -6.25
N GLU A 55 -8.42 -21.10 -7.58
CA GLU A 55 -7.38 -20.40 -8.34
C GLU A 55 -7.40 -18.89 -8.07
N PRO A 56 -6.23 -18.25 -7.89
CA PRO A 56 -6.17 -16.83 -7.59
C PRO A 56 -6.81 -15.99 -8.71
N GLU A 57 -7.44 -14.90 -8.31
CA GLU A 57 -8.15 -14.01 -9.21
C GLU A 57 -7.61 -12.59 -9.10
N GLY A 58 -7.93 -11.77 -10.10
CA GLY A 58 -7.48 -10.39 -10.11
C GLY A 58 -8.11 -9.58 -11.22
N MET A 59 -7.91 -8.27 -11.17
CA MET A 59 -8.41 -7.35 -12.17
C MET A 59 -7.49 -6.14 -12.34
N THR A 60 -7.48 -5.57 -13.55
CA THR A 60 -6.87 -4.27 -13.82
C THR A 60 -7.94 -3.34 -14.38
N MET A 61 -8.16 -2.23 -13.71
CA MET A 61 -9.08 -1.18 -14.11
C MET A 61 -8.32 0.05 -14.57
N LYS A 62 -8.69 0.56 -15.76
CA LYS A 62 -8.17 1.79 -16.34
C LYS A 62 -9.32 2.74 -16.61
N HIS A 63 -9.52 3.71 -15.73
CA HIS A 63 -10.47 4.79 -15.91
C HIS A 63 -9.75 6.14 -15.77
N PRO A 64 -10.10 7.19 -16.53
CA PRO A 64 -9.62 8.54 -16.27
C PRO A 64 -9.83 8.94 -14.79
N GLY A 65 -8.75 9.20 -14.05
CA GLY A 65 -8.80 9.56 -12.63
C GLY A 65 -8.78 8.38 -11.64
N MET A 66 -8.85 7.14 -12.11
CA MET A 66 -8.71 5.94 -11.25
C MET A 66 -8.06 4.80 -12.02
N MET A 67 -6.82 4.47 -11.67
CA MET A 67 -6.12 3.31 -12.21
C MET A 67 -5.71 2.39 -11.06
N MET A 68 -6.08 1.11 -11.17
CA MET A 68 -5.82 0.12 -10.13
C MET A 68 -5.65 -1.26 -10.75
N SER A 69 -4.81 -2.06 -10.12
CA SER A 69 -4.60 -3.46 -10.40
C SER A 69 -4.53 -4.21 -9.07
N GLN A 70 -5.20 -5.36 -8.99
CA GLN A 70 -5.20 -6.17 -7.80
C GLN A 70 -5.22 -7.66 -8.13
N ALA A 71 -4.60 -8.46 -7.27
CA ALA A 71 -4.72 -9.91 -7.27
C ALA A 71 -4.99 -10.41 -5.84
N GLY A 72 -5.74 -11.50 -5.71
CA GLY A 72 -6.11 -12.09 -4.43
C GLY A 72 -6.10 -13.61 -4.46
N ALA A 73 -5.77 -14.21 -3.32
CA ALA A 73 -5.87 -15.65 -3.08
C ALA A 73 -6.39 -15.92 -1.66
N GLU A 74 -7.17 -16.98 -1.52
CA GLU A 74 -7.73 -17.43 -0.25
C GLU A 74 -7.22 -18.83 0.07
N TYR A 75 -6.84 -19.04 1.33
CA TYR A 75 -6.36 -20.30 1.86
C TYR A 75 -7.14 -20.69 3.11
N LYS A 76 -7.22 -21.99 3.36
CA LYS A 76 -7.84 -22.56 4.56
C LYS A 76 -6.98 -23.61 5.23
N SER A 77 -7.13 -23.76 6.55
CA SER A 77 -6.53 -24.82 7.35
C SER A 77 -7.49 -25.21 8.48
N GLY A 78 -8.37 -26.18 8.21
CA GLY A 78 -9.51 -26.46 9.11
C GLY A 78 -10.47 -25.27 9.09
N GLU A 79 -10.78 -24.74 10.28
CA GLU A 79 -11.64 -23.54 10.45
C GLU A 79 -10.89 -22.22 10.17
N LYS A 80 -9.55 -22.25 10.08
CA LYS A 80 -8.73 -21.05 9.88
C LYS A 80 -8.76 -20.59 8.45
N SER A 81 -8.82 -19.27 8.25
CA SER A 81 -8.77 -18.64 6.93
C SER A 81 -7.56 -17.70 6.81
N LEU A 82 -7.06 -17.55 5.58
CA LEU A 82 -6.00 -16.62 5.22
C LEU A 82 -6.31 -16.04 3.85
N GLU A 83 -6.48 -14.74 3.77
CA GLU A 83 -6.59 -13.98 2.54
C GLU A 83 -5.30 -13.21 2.29
N ILE A 84 -4.79 -13.27 1.05
CA ILE A 84 -3.65 -12.48 0.57
C ILE A 84 -4.15 -11.62 -0.58
N ASN A 85 -3.92 -10.30 -0.50
CA ASN A 85 -4.28 -9.34 -1.53
C ASN A 85 -3.09 -8.43 -1.85
N VAL A 86 -2.79 -8.23 -3.14
CA VAL A 86 -1.76 -7.30 -3.61
C VAL A 86 -2.41 -6.23 -4.47
N VAL A 87 -2.15 -4.96 -4.16
CA VAL A 87 -2.72 -3.79 -4.85
C VAL A 87 -1.61 -2.91 -5.42
N ASP A 88 -1.75 -2.53 -6.70
CA ASP A 88 -1.02 -1.46 -7.37
C ASP A 88 -2.02 -0.42 -7.87
N SER A 89 -1.92 0.83 -7.40
CA SER A 89 -2.86 1.88 -7.78
C SER A 89 -2.17 3.22 -7.90
N SER A 90 -2.78 4.13 -8.66
CA SER A 90 -2.32 5.52 -8.74
C SER A 90 -2.37 6.26 -7.39
N MET A 91 -3.06 5.71 -6.38
CA MET A 91 -3.15 6.26 -5.03
C MET A 91 -2.17 5.61 -4.05
N THR A 92 -1.52 4.50 -4.40
CA THR A 92 -0.65 3.77 -3.48
C THR A 92 0.54 4.60 -2.97
N PRO A 93 1.19 5.48 -3.77
CA PRO A 93 2.23 6.36 -3.25
C PRO A 93 1.79 7.24 -2.08
N MET A 94 0.52 7.66 -2.06
CA MET A 94 -0.05 8.42 -0.94
C MET A 94 -0.19 7.56 0.33
N ALA A 95 -0.55 6.28 0.18
CA ALA A 95 -0.56 5.34 1.30
C ALA A 95 0.85 5.09 1.84
N GLY A 96 1.88 5.04 0.98
CA GLY A 96 3.29 4.95 1.38
C GLY A 96 3.74 6.08 2.32
N ALA A 97 3.30 7.32 2.06
CA ALA A 97 3.59 8.44 2.95
C ALA A 97 3.01 8.26 4.37
N ASN A 98 1.82 7.66 4.48
CA ASN A 98 1.19 7.39 5.78
C ASN A 98 1.94 6.28 6.56
N PHE A 99 2.50 5.28 5.87
CA PHE A 99 3.35 4.27 6.51
C PHE A 99 4.56 4.91 7.20
N GLY A 100 5.22 5.86 6.53
CA GLY A 100 6.36 6.57 7.12
C GLY A 100 6.02 7.32 8.42
N LEU A 101 4.81 7.90 8.51
CA LEU A 101 4.34 8.59 9.72
C LEU A 101 4.03 7.64 10.88
N MET A 102 3.66 6.40 10.58
CA MET A 102 3.37 5.37 11.58
C MET A 102 4.64 4.70 12.12
N LYS A 103 5.83 5.00 11.58
CA LYS A 103 7.07 4.36 12.01
C LYS A 103 7.30 4.48 13.52
N GLY A 104 7.53 3.34 14.18
CA GLY A 104 7.71 3.28 15.64
C GLY A 104 6.41 3.31 16.45
N LEU A 105 5.25 3.31 15.81
CA LEU A 105 3.98 3.11 16.50
C LEU A 105 3.89 1.68 17.01
N GLU A 106 3.70 1.57 18.32
CA GLU A 106 3.28 0.37 19.02
C GLU A 106 2.07 0.73 19.87
N VAL A 107 1.00 -0.04 19.72
CA VAL A 107 -0.23 0.07 20.52
C VAL A 107 -0.48 -1.29 21.12
N GLU A 108 -0.67 -1.33 22.44
CA GLU A 108 -1.14 -2.52 23.15
C GLU A 108 -2.37 -2.11 23.96
N SER A 109 -3.45 -2.86 23.82
CA SER A 109 -4.70 -2.66 24.55
C SER A 109 -5.26 -4.00 25.01
N THR A 110 -6.37 -3.98 25.72
CA THR A 110 -7.13 -5.19 26.07
C THR A 110 -7.77 -5.86 24.86
N ASP A 111 -7.94 -5.12 23.76
CA ASP A 111 -8.61 -5.61 22.55
C ASP A 111 -7.61 -6.20 21.55
N GLY A 112 -6.32 -5.84 21.66
CA GLY A 112 -5.34 -6.26 20.68
C GLY A 112 -4.02 -5.49 20.71
N THR A 113 -3.24 -5.72 19.66
CA THR A 113 -1.92 -5.09 19.47
C THR A 113 -1.76 -4.57 18.05
N THR A 114 -1.09 -3.45 17.87
CA THR A 114 -0.64 -2.93 16.58
C THR A 114 0.84 -2.58 16.67
N LYS A 115 1.67 -3.08 15.76
CA LYS A 115 3.12 -2.85 15.78
C LYS A 115 3.62 -2.54 14.37
N ASN A 116 4.57 -1.61 14.28
CA ASN A 116 5.39 -1.47 13.09
C ASN A 116 6.52 -2.49 13.13
N ILE A 117 6.67 -3.25 12.05
CA ILE A 117 7.70 -4.27 11.88
C ILE A 117 8.35 -4.12 10.50
N GLU A 118 9.32 -4.97 10.22
CA GLU A 118 9.86 -5.16 8.89
C GLU A 118 9.66 -6.60 8.43
N VAL A 119 9.27 -6.77 7.17
CA VAL A 119 9.13 -8.07 6.52
C VAL A 119 9.98 -8.07 5.26
N GLN A 120 11.00 -8.93 5.23
CA GLN A 120 12.00 -8.98 4.14
C GLN A 120 12.65 -7.62 3.81
N GLY A 121 12.80 -6.74 4.82
CA GLY A 121 13.36 -5.39 4.66
C GLY A 121 12.35 -4.32 4.20
N PHE A 122 11.07 -4.67 4.03
CA PHE A 122 10.00 -3.73 3.73
C PHE A 122 9.23 -3.35 4.99
N GLN A 123 8.83 -2.07 5.10
CA GLN A 123 8.03 -1.60 6.22
C GLN A 123 6.65 -2.28 6.23
N ALA A 124 6.23 -2.76 7.39
CA ALA A 124 4.93 -3.37 7.57
C ALA A 124 4.28 -2.95 8.89
N ILE A 125 2.96 -3.05 8.94
CA ILE A 125 2.16 -2.90 10.15
C ILE A 125 1.48 -4.24 10.39
N GLU A 126 1.75 -4.85 11.55
CA GLU A 126 1.01 -6.02 12.02
C GLU A 126 -0.03 -5.58 13.07
N GLN A 127 -1.21 -6.17 13.00
CA GLN A 127 -2.29 -5.98 13.96
C GLN A 127 -2.87 -7.33 14.36
N TYR A 128 -3.21 -7.48 15.63
CA TYR A 128 -3.94 -8.63 16.15
C TYR A 128 -5.09 -8.16 17.03
N GLN A 129 -6.30 -8.64 16.75
CA GLN A 129 -7.51 -8.37 17.50
C GLN A 129 -7.88 -9.64 18.27
N GLN A 130 -7.73 -9.62 19.59
CA GLN A 130 -7.85 -10.81 20.42
C GLN A 130 -9.30 -11.31 20.51
N ASN A 131 -10.27 -10.40 20.59
CA ASN A 131 -11.69 -10.75 20.76
C ASN A 131 -12.27 -11.47 19.54
N ASP A 132 -11.77 -11.15 18.35
CA ASP A 132 -12.26 -11.66 17.07
C ASP A 132 -11.32 -12.73 16.47
N GLN A 133 -10.20 -13.02 17.14
CA GLN A 133 -9.14 -13.92 16.65
C GLN A 133 -8.69 -13.56 15.22
N GLU A 134 -8.62 -12.25 14.95
CA GLU A 134 -8.33 -11.69 13.63
C GLU A 134 -6.92 -11.09 13.62
N ALA A 135 -6.14 -11.45 12.60
CA ALA A 135 -4.81 -10.93 12.38
C ALA A 135 -4.74 -10.19 11.04
N HIS A 136 -4.02 -9.07 11.02
CA HIS A 136 -3.72 -8.32 9.81
C HIS A 136 -2.23 -8.04 9.68
N LEU A 137 -1.75 -8.06 8.45
CA LEU A 137 -0.40 -7.65 8.11
C LEU A 137 -0.46 -6.86 6.81
N THR A 138 -0.12 -5.58 6.87
CA THR A 138 -0.01 -4.72 5.68
C THR A 138 1.44 -4.35 5.45
N ILE A 139 1.95 -4.62 4.24
CA ILE A 139 3.35 -4.42 3.86
C ILE A 139 3.41 -3.41 2.70
N MET A 140 4.24 -2.38 2.85
CA MET A 140 4.53 -1.40 1.81
C MET A 140 5.76 -1.86 1.00
N VAL A 141 5.54 -2.30 -0.23
CA VAL A 141 6.59 -2.89 -1.08
C VAL A 141 6.94 -1.93 -2.22
N GLY A 142 8.22 -1.55 -2.31
CA GLY A 142 8.72 -0.65 -3.35
C GLY A 142 8.07 0.74 -3.40
N ASN A 143 7.48 1.20 -2.28
CA ASN A 143 6.69 2.45 -2.19
C ASN A 143 5.57 2.56 -3.25
N ARG A 144 5.04 1.43 -3.70
CA ARG A 144 4.10 1.33 -4.82
C ARG A 144 3.06 0.24 -4.67
N PHE A 145 3.42 -0.87 -4.04
CA PHE A 145 2.51 -1.99 -3.84
C PHE A 145 2.11 -2.08 -2.37
N ILE A 146 0.84 -2.35 -2.12
CA ILE A 146 0.35 -2.74 -0.80
C ILE A 146 0.07 -4.23 -0.84
N VAL A 147 0.74 -4.98 0.03
CA VAL A 147 0.40 -6.38 0.28
C VAL A 147 -0.39 -6.43 1.59
N ASN A 148 -1.62 -6.92 1.54
CA ASN A 148 -2.46 -7.17 2.70
C ASN A 148 -2.58 -8.68 2.91
N LEU A 149 -2.33 -9.13 4.14
CA LEU A 149 -2.70 -10.45 4.59
C LEU A 149 -3.69 -10.28 5.73
N LYS A 150 -4.79 -11.02 5.66
CA LYS A 150 -5.80 -11.10 6.72
C LYS A 150 -5.99 -12.56 7.07
N GLY A 151 -6.05 -12.89 8.36
CA GLY A 151 -6.43 -14.23 8.79
C GLY A 151 -7.42 -14.19 9.93
N GLU A 152 -8.30 -15.18 9.95
CA GLU A 152 -9.36 -15.35 10.96
C GLU A 152 -9.16 -16.71 11.65
N GLU A 153 -9.69 -16.81 12.87
CA GLU A 153 -9.49 -17.96 13.77
C GLU A 153 -8.00 -18.22 14.06
N LEU A 154 -7.23 -17.13 14.19
CA LEU A 154 -5.80 -17.14 14.50
C LEU A 154 -5.54 -16.67 15.91
N GLU A 155 -4.54 -17.26 16.57
CA GLU A 155 -4.14 -16.89 17.94
C GLU A 155 -3.17 -15.71 17.99
N ASN A 156 -2.59 -15.34 16.83
CA ASN A 156 -1.60 -14.28 16.66
C ASN A 156 -1.30 -14.04 15.17
N THR A 157 -0.36 -13.14 14.87
CA THR A 157 0.07 -12.78 13.52
C THR A 157 1.10 -13.71 12.88
N GLN A 158 1.55 -14.79 13.54
CA GLN A 158 2.68 -15.59 13.06
C GLN A 158 2.42 -16.23 11.70
N VAL A 159 1.20 -16.75 11.48
CA VAL A 159 0.80 -17.33 10.19
C VAL A 159 0.98 -16.32 9.06
N LEU A 160 0.60 -15.06 9.27
CA LEU A 160 0.71 -14.00 8.26
C LEU A 160 2.18 -13.69 7.96
N LYS A 161 3.04 -13.68 8.99
CA LYS A 161 4.49 -13.50 8.81
C LYS A 161 5.12 -14.67 8.06
N ASP A 162 4.71 -15.90 8.36
CA ASP A 162 5.19 -17.09 7.67
C ASP A 162 4.75 -17.10 6.20
N ALA A 163 3.49 -16.73 5.92
CA ALA A 163 2.96 -16.57 4.58
C ALA A 163 3.72 -15.49 3.80
N ALA A 164 3.92 -14.32 4.41
CA ALA A 164 4.67 -13.22 3.78
C ALA A 164 6.14 -13.60 3.52
N ALA A 165 6.76 -14.45 4.34
CA ALA A 165 8.11 -14.97 4.11
C ALA A 165 8.19 -15.93 2.90
N LYS A 166 7.06 -16.47 2.40
CA LYS A 166 7.00 -17.28 1.17
C LYS A 166 6.83 -16.44 -0.09
N MET A 167 6.48 -15.17 0.03
CA MET A 167 6.31 -14.26 -1.10
C MET A 167 7.66 -13.69 -1.55
N ASP A 168 7.88 -13.54 -2.86
CA ASP A 168 9.07 -12.87 -3.40
C ASP A 168 8.86 -11.34 -3.46
N LEU A 169 8.92 -10.68 -2.30
CA LEU A 169 8.62 -9.24 -2.19
C LEU A 169 9.67 -8.36 -2.89
N ASN A 170 10.91 -8.83 -2.99
CA ASN A 170 11.96 -8.13 -3.74
C ASN A 170 11.67 -8.12 -5.24
N LYS A 171 11.21 -9.25 -5.80
CA LYS A 171 10.76 -9.29 -7.19
C LYS A 171 9.53 -8.43 -7.40
N LEU A 172 8.56 -8.42 -6.48
CA LEU A 172 7.41 -7.50 -6.54
C LEU A 172 7.89 -6.03 -6.58
N ALA A 173 8.81 -5.64 -5.69
CA ALA A 173 9.38 -4.29 -5.69
C ALA A 173 10.07 -3.92 -7.01
N SER A 174 10.73 -4.87 -7.68
CA SER A 174 11.38 -4.62 -8.97
C SER A 174 10.41 -4.22 -10.10
N LEU A 175 9.13 -4.64 -10.01
CA LEU A 175 8.09 -4.21 -10.94
C LEU A 175 7.78 -2.71 -10.83
N ALA A 176 8.08 -2.09 -9.68
CA ALA A 176 7.89 -0.65 -9.48
C ALA A 176 8.85 0.18 -10.32
N SER A 177 10.08 -0.30 -10.51
CA SER A 177 11.16 0.37 -11.26
C SER A 177 11.16 0.08 -12.76
N ALA A 178 10.31 -0.83 -13.25
CA ALA A 178 10.32 -1.30 -14.63
C ALA A 178 9.52 -0.41 -15.61
N GLN A 179 9.10 0.79 -15.19
CA GLN A 179 8.21 1.69 -15.95
C GLN A 179 8.73 3.12 -16.00
#